data_AF-A0A7C3TMF4-F1
#
_entry.id   AF-A0A7C3TMF4-F1
#
_cell.length_a   1.000
_cell.length_b   1.000
_cell.length_c   1.000
_cell.angle_alpha   90.00
_cell.angle_beta   90.00
_cell.angle_gamma   90.00
#
_symmetry.space_group_name_H-M   'P 1'
#
loop_
_entity.id
_entity.type
_entity.pdbx_description
1 polymer ?
#
loop_
_entity_poly.entity_id
_entity_poly.type
_entity_poly.pdbx_seq_one_letter_code
_entity_poly.pdbx_strand_id
1 'polypeptide(L)'
;MGLITMKNRWIYTIFLTIVLTIQVPISGTQTQPSIDLQGLTWNHTIITVLIVPQSQQSWWNPSYLNSTLRAVNVWNNAILNFSSYSSQFSYLSQIRLVSSVSQTLESGFDIYITWQEEYAGTNTLATSRPFVQLPCTIINNTITLGAKTKTYVLNEVDMQNIAIHELGHALGLGHSDYANDIMYPQYTPKGNVIALSTLDLYGVSVVFEWLSHYPYIPNICPSKSSISLPFYVQYGYLPISYEDLPPQTPPSYKTLLDFILGLISFPYVIILLLLLTISLIILSVVIWRAMNTKETSEDDTLVLGEPK
;
A
#
# COMPACT_ATOMS: atom_id res chain seq x y z
N MET A 1 0.60 57.00 -56.53
CA MET A 1 1.61 57.61 -55.66
C MET A 1 1.32 57.16 -54.24
N GLY A 2 2.24 56.42 -53.62
CA GLY A 2 2.35 56.31 -52.16
C GLY A 2 1.44 55.30 -51.44
N LEU A 3 2.05 54.17 -51.07
CA LEU A 3 1.70 53.25 -49.98
C LEU A 3 1.39 53.99 -48.64
N ILE A 4 0.62 53.37 -47.74
CA ILE A 4 1.14 52.68 -46.53
C ILE A 4 0.01 51.99 -45.77
N THR A 5 0.30 50.73 -45.46
CA THR A 5 -0.41 49.69 -44.71
C THR A 5 -0.48 49.91 -43.20
N MET A 6 -1.49 49.32 -42.54
CA MET A 6 -1.43 48.38 -41.39
C MET A 6 -2.69 48.54 -40.51
N LYS A 7 -3.55 47.53 -40.32
CA LYS A 7 -3.42 46.21 -39.66
C LYS A 7 -4.13 46.25 -38.28
N ASN A 8 -5.15 45.40 -38.15
CA ASN A 8 -5.69 44.77 -36.94
C ASN A 8 -6.01 45.64 -35.71
N ARG A 9 -7.30 45.73 -35.36
CA ARG A 9 -7.71 45.67 -33.94
C ARG A 9 -8.91 44.75 -33.77
N TRP A 10 -8.59 43.55 -33.31
CA TRP A 10 -9.49 42.58 -32.72
C TRP A 10 -10.08 43.18 -31.43
N ILE A 11 -11.41 43.19 -31.29
CA ILE A 11 -12.07 43.46 -30.02
C ILE A 11 -12.49 42.11 -29.46
N TYR A 12 -11.62 41.52 -28.64
CA TYR A 12 -12.00 40.39 -27.78
C TYR A 12 -12.54 40.95 -26.47
N THR A 13 -13.83 40.75 -26.23
CA THR A 13 -14.49 41.06 -24.96
C THR A 13 -14.10 39.98 -23.94
N ILE A 14 -13.29 40.34 -22.95
CA ILE A 14 -12.92 39.44 -21.84
C ILE A 14 -14.05 39.48 -20.81
N PHE A 15 -14.81 38.39 -20.70
CA PHE A 15 -15.69 38.15 -19.55
C PHE A 15 -14.86 37.53 -18.42
N LEU A 16 -14.45 38.34 -17.44
CA LEU A 16 -13.84 37.86 -16.21
C LEU A 16 -14.97 37.48 -15.23
N THR A 17 -15.32 36.21 -15.15
CA THR A 17 -16.20 35.68 -14.10
C THR A 17 -15.33 35.28 -12.91
N ILE A 18 -15.32 36.11 -11.88
CA ILE A 18 -14.75 35.76 -10.58
C ILE A 18 -15.77 34.84 -9.89
N VAL A 19 -15.51 33.53 -9.92
CA VAL A 19 -16.22 32.57 -9.08
C VAL A 19 -15.61 32.67 -7.69
N LEU A 20 -16.26 33.44 -6.81
CA LEU A 20 -15.94 33.48 -5.39
C LEU A 20 -16.45 32.17 -4.78
N THR A 21 -15.58 31.16 -4.67
CA THR A 21 -15.89 29.95 -3.91
C THR A 21 -15.88 30.32 -2.43
N ILE A 22 -17.07 30.38 -1.83
CA ILE A 22 -17.20 30.36 -0.38
C ILE A 22 -16.70 28.98 0.04
N GLN A 23 -15.44 28.92 0.49
CA GLN A 23 -14.93 27.76 1.23
C GLN A 23 -15.69 27.75 2.55
N VAL A 24 -16.82 27.04 2.59
CA VAL A 24 -17.41 26.65 3.87
C VAL A 24 -16.37 25.72 4.49
N PRO A 25 -15.77 26.05 5.64
CA PRO A 25 -14.97 25.09 6.36
C PRO A 25 -15.93 23.99 6.79
N ILE A 26 -15.94 22.89 6.05
CA ILE A 26 -16.51 21.64 6.54
C ILE A 26 -15.58 21.25 7.68
N SER A 27 -15.92 21.67 8.90
CA SER A 27 -15.39 21.06 10.11
C SER A 27 -15.94 19.64 10.17
N GLY A 28 -15.38 18.75 9.36
CA GLY A 28 -15.46 17.33 9.64
C GLY A 28 -14.73 17.13 10.96
N THR A 29 -15.46 16.70 11.98
CA THR A 29 -14.86 16.20 13.21
C THR A 29 -13.94 15.06 12.78
N GLN A 30 -12.63 15.31 12.65
CA GLN A 30 -11.67 14.22 12.47
C GLN A 30 -11.67 13.43 13.78
N THR A 31 -12.44 12.36 13.83
CA THR A 31 -12.35 11.36 14.88
C THR A 31 -10.90 10.87 14.91
N GLN A 32 -10.26 10.93 16.07
CA GLN A 32 -8.91 10.41 16.21
C GLN A 32 -8.92 8.92 15.86
N PRO A 33 -7.95 8.44 15.07
CA PRO A 33 -7.80 7.02 14.78
C PRO A 33 -7.82 6.16 16.05
N SER A 34 -8.46 5.01 15.96
CA SER A 34 -8.50 4.01 17.00
C SER A 34 -8.12 2.64 16.47
N ILE A 35 -7.58 1.80 17.34
CA ILE A 35 -7.25 0.40 17.05
C ILE A 35 -7.84 -0.49 18.12
N ASP A 36 -8.52 -1.54 17.68
CA ASP A 36 -9.04 -2.57 18.56
C ASP A 36 -7.90 -3.41 19.15
N LEU A 37 -8.12 -4.03 20.30
CA LEU A 37 -7.21 -4.98 20.93
C LEU A 37 -7.93 -6.30 21.12
N GLN A 38 -7.24 -7.42 20.91
CA GLN A 38 -7.85 -8.76 21.06
C GLN A 38 -8.10 -9.14 22.53
N GLY A 39 -7.59 -8.37 23.49
CA GLY A 39 -7.61 -8.73 24.90
C GLY A 39 -6.67 -9.91 25.22
N LEU A 40 -5.72 -10.21 24.34
CA LEU A 40 -4.78 -11.33 24.44
C LEU A 40 -3.35 -10.79 24.57
N THR A 41 -2.47 -11.53 25.24
CA THR A 41 -1.04 -11.18 25.38
C THR A 41 -0.15 -12.40 25.45
N TRP A 42 1.14 -12.23 25.14
CA TRP A 42 2.17 -13.23 25.42
C TRP A 42 2.68 -13.07 26.85
N ASN A 43 3.11 -14.16 27.48
CA ASN A 43 3.68 -14.14 28.83
C ASN A 43 5.21 -14.05 28.86
N HIS A 44 5.83 -13.88 27.69
CA HIS A 44 7.26 -13.81 27.47
C HIS A 44 7.54 -12.78 26.36
N THR A 45 8.80 -12.37 26.23
CA THR A 45 9.18 -11.28 25.30
C THR A 45 9.89 -11.75 24.05
N ILE A 46 10.50 -12.94 24.07
CA ILE A 46 11.11 -13.56 22.88
C ILE A 46 10.08 -14.50 22.27
N ILE A 47 9.47 -14.06 21.17
CA ILE A 47 8.42 -14.80 20.47
C ILE A 47 9.06 -15.48 19.26
N THR A 48 9.10 -16.80 19.28
CA THR A 48 9.70 -17.61 18.23
C THR A 48 8.73 -17.82 17.07
N VAL A 49 9.21 -17.65 15.84
CA VAL A 49 8.38 -17.74 14.63
C VAL A 49 8.92 -18.84 13.73
N LEU A 50 8.13 -19.87 13.46
CA LEU A 50 8.44 -20.86 12.42
C LEU A 50 7.74 -20.51 11.12
N ILE A 51 8.52 -20.34 10.06
CA ILE A 51 8.01 -20.13 8.72
C ILE A 51 8.16 -21.43 7.93
N VAL A 52 7.06 -21.94 7.37
CA VAL A 52 7.02 -23.21 6.62
C VAL A 52 6.61 -22.92 5.16
N PRO A 53 7.61 -22.76 4.24
CA PRO A 53 7.38 -22.51 2.82
C PRO A 53 6.64 -23.65 2.13
N GLN A 54 5.87 -23.32 1.10
CA GLN A 54 5.13 -24.30 0.30
C GLN A 54 5.89 -24.68 -0.98
N SER A 55 7.18 -25.00 -0.84
CA SER A 55 8.15 -25.17 -1.96
C SER A 55 7.77 -26.23 -2.99
N GLN A 56 6.92 -27.20 -2.63
CA GLN A 56 6.44 -28.26 -3.51
C GLN A 56 5.16 -27.88 -4.28
N GLN A 57 4.54 -26.75 -3.96
CA GLN A 57 3.28 -26.32 -4.57
C GLN A 57 3.53 -25.51 -5.85
N SER A 58 2.71 -25.74 -6.88
CA SER A 58 2.88 -25.07 -8.19
C SER A 58 2.57 -23.57 -8.17
N TRP A 59 1.73 -23.12 -7.24
CA TRP A 59 1.36 -21.71 -7.05
C TRP A 59 2.33 -20.96 -6.12
N TRP A 60 3.31 -21.65 -5.53
CA TRP A 60 4.26 -21.06 -4.60
C TRP A 60 5.20 -20.07 -5.28
N ASN A 61 5.30 -18.86 -4.72
CA ASN A 61 6.32 -17.89 -5.09
C ASN A 61 7.40 -17.83 -4.00
N PRO A 62 8.66 -18.18 -4.30
CA PRO A 62 9.76 -18.10 -3.34
C PRO A 62 9.96 -16.71 -2.70
N SER A 63 9.54 -15.62 -3.37
CA SER A 63 9.66 -14.27 -2.80
C SER A 63 8.75 -14.05 -1.58
N TYR A 64 7.72 -14.88 -1.38
CA TYR A 64 6.84 -14.79 -0.22
C TYR A 64 7.57 -15.08 1.09
N LEU A 65 8.56 -15.98 1.06
CA LEU A 65 9.42 -16.24 2.22
C LEU A 65 10.17 -14.96 2.63
N ASN A 66 10.83 -14.31 1.68
CA ASN A 66 11.57 -13.07 1.94
C ASN A 66 10.64 -11.94 2.40
N SER A 67 9.44 -11.85 1.83
CA SER A 67 8.40 -10.89 2.24
C SER A 67 8.02 -11.04 3.70
N THR A 68 7.88 -12.28 4.16
CA THR A 68 7.50 -12.60 5.54
C THR A 68 8.66 -12.36 6.51
N LEU A 69 9.88 -12.72 6.12
CA LEU A 69 11.07 -12.42 6.92
C LEU A 69 11.27 -10.90 7.10
N ARG A 70 11.06 -10.10 6.04
CA ARG A 70 11.08 -8.64 6.14
C ARG A 70 9.94 -8.11 7.00
N ALA A 71 8.74 -8.69 6.95
CA ALA A 71 7.64 -8.32 7.84
C ALA A 71 7.99 -8.51 9.33
N VAL A 72 8.67 -9.61 9.67
CA VAL A 72 9.20 -9.85 11.03
C VAL A 72 10.21 -8.76 11.43
N ASN A 73 11.12 -8.40 10.53
CA ASN A 73 12.09 -7.33 10.77
C ASN A 73 11.43 -5.95 10.94
N VAL A 74 10.42 -5.63 10.13
CA VAL A 74 9.65 -4.38 10.25
C VAL A 74 9.08 -4.23 11.66
N TRP A 75 8.48 -5.28 12.22
CA TRP A 75 8.00 -5.28 13.60
C TRP A 75 9.14 -5.09 14.61
N ASN A 76 10.22 -5.87 14.50
CA ASN A 76 11.37 -5.76 15.42
C ASN A 76 11.98 -4.35 15.43
N ASN A 77 12.19 -3.77 14.24
CA ASN A 77 12.77 -2.45 14.06
C ASN A 77 11.83 -1.34 14.56
N ALA A 78 10.53 -1.44 14.26
CA ALA A 78 9.54 -0.48 14.71
C ALA A 78 9.35 -0.50 16.24
N ILE A 79 9.30 -1.69 16.86
CA ILE A 79 9.24 -1.85 18.32
C ILE A 79 10.47 -1.21 18.97
N LEU A 80 11.66 -1.49 18.45
CA LEU A 80 12.90 -0.91 18.98
C LEU A 80 12.90 0.62 18.83
N ASN A 81 12.53 1.14 17.67
CA ASN A 81 12.44 2.58 17.41
C ASN A 81 11.43 3.25 18.35
N PHE A 82 10.22 2.71 18.50
CA PHE A 82 9.19 3.25 19.37
C PHE A 82 9.56 3.18 20.85
N SER A 83 10.25 2.11 21.29
CA SER A 83 10.72 1.99 22.67
C SER A 83 11.69 3.10 23.08
N SER A 84 12.37 3.72 22.09
CA SER A 84 13.26 4.87 22.31
C SER A 84 12.53 6.22 22.30
N TYR A 85 11.25 6.27 21.89
CA TYR A 85 10.46 7.49 21.78
C TYR A 85 10.22 8.18 23.13
N SER A 86 9.96 7.41 24.18
CA SER A 86 9.77 7.91 25.55
C SER A 86 10.15 6.83 26.55
N SER A 87 10.71 7.23 27.70
CA SER A 87 11.10 6.32 28.78
C SER A 87 9.95 5.43 29.27
N GLN A 88 8.71 5.90 29.16
CA GLN A 88 7.51 5.15 29.52
C GLN A 88 7.28 3.90 28.64
N PHE A 89 7.85 3.86 27.42
CA PHE A 89 7.73 2.74 26.48
C PHE A 89 9.00 1.89 26.40
N SER A 90 10.02 2.21 27.21
CA SER A 90 11.34 1.55 27.15
C SER A 90 11.28 0.04 27.37
N TYR A 91 10.28 -0.46 28.12
CA TYR A 91 10.08 -1.88 28.36
C TYR A 91 9.82 -2.69 27.07
N LEU A 92 9.28 -2.05 26.03
CA LEU A 92 9.05 -2.68 24.73
C LEU A 92 10.35 -3.13 24.05
N SER A 93 11.49 -2.54 24.42
CA SER A 93 12.80 -2.94 23.91
C SER A 93 13.16 -4.40 24.24
N GLN A 94 12.42 -5.06 25.14
CA GLN A 94 12.58 -6.47 25.48
C GLN A 94 11.88 -7.43 24.50
N ILE A 95 10.91 -6.94 23.71
CA ILE A 95 10.09 -7.78 22.81
C ILE A 95 10.84 -8.03 21.50
N ARG A 96 11.00 -9.29 21.12
CA ARG A 96 11.69 -9.70 19.89
C ARG A 96 10.99 -10.88 19.24
N LEU A 97 10.73 -10.76 17.95
CA LEU A 97 10.34 -11.86 17.09
C LEU A 97 11.59 -12.53 16.52
N VAL A 98 11.75 -13.84 16.71
CA VAL A 98 12.91 -14.61 16.25
C VAL A 98 12.44 -15.66 15.25
N SER A 99 12.69 -15.41 13.96
CA SER A 99 12.24 -16.29 12.88
C SER A 99 13.22 -17.43 12.58
N SER A 100 12.67 -18.63 12.35
CA SER A 100 13.33 -19.80 11.79
C SER A 100 12.56 -20.30 10.57
N VAL A 101 13.25 -20.96 9.64
CA VAL A 101 12.64 -21.51 8.42
C VAL A 101 12.87 -23.02 8.40
N SER A 102 11.80 -23.78 8.20
CA SER A 102 11.87 -25.24 7.99
C SER A 102 10.98 -25.67 6.83
N GLN A 103 11.36 -26.75 6.15
CA GLN A 103 10.53 -27.34 5.09
C GLN A 103 9.36 -28.16 5.65
N THR A 104 9.38 -28.45 6.95
CA THR A 104 8.36 -29.23 7.65
C THR A 104 7.89 -28.50 8.89
N LEU A 105 6.67 -28.82 9.35
CA LEU A 105 6.17 -28.28 10.60
C LEU A 105 6.90 -28.91 11.79
N GLU A 106 7.53 -28.07 12.62
CA GLU A 106 8.24 -28.47 13.84
C GLU A 106 7.54 -27.90 15.08
N SER A 107 7.41 -28.69 16.14
CA SER A 107 6.79 -28.21 17.39
C SER A 107 7.72 -27.31 18.20
N GLY A 108 7.16 -26.44 19.06
CA GLY A 108 7.92 -25.66 20.04
C GLY A 108 8.16 -24.21 19.64
N PHE A 109 7.43 -23.70 18.65
CA PHE A 109 7.45 -22.29 18.26
C PHE A 109 6.16 -21.60 18.72
N ASP A 110 6.24 -20.29 18.94
CA ASP A 110 5.10 -19.48 19.38
C ASP A 110 4.18 -19.13 18.20
N ILE A 111 4.75 -18.71 17.07
CA ILE A 111 4.00 -18.35 15.86
C ILE A 111 4.38 -19.30 14.72
N TYR A 112 3.37 -19.82 14.04
CA TYR A 112 3.50 -20.65 12.85
C TYR A 112 2.99 -19.89 11.64
N ILE A 113 3.84 -19.67 10.64
CA ILE A 113 3.45 -19.01 9.38
C ILE A 113 3.54 -19.99 8.23
N THR A 114 2.44 -20.15 7.51
CA THR A 114 2.41 -20.92 6.27
C THR A 114 1.50 -20.27 5.22
N TRP A 115 1.42 -20.89 4.05
CA TRP A 115 0.65 -20.39 2.93
C TRP A 115 -0.36 -21.40 2.43
N GLN A 116 -1.38 -20.87 1.78
CA GLN A 116 -2.30 -21.63 0.94
C GLN A 116 -2.55 -20.86 -0.36
N GLU A 117 -3.00 -21.56 -1.40
CA GLU A 117 -3.23 -20.94 -2.70
C GLU A 117 -4.25 -19.80 -2.62
N GLU A 118 -5.45 -20.11 -2.15
CA GLU A 118 -6.59 -19.19 -2.04
C GLU A 118 -7.39 -19.53 -0.79
N TYR A 119 -8.00 -18.52 -0.14
CA TYR A 119 -8.81 -18.72 1.05
C TYR A 119 -10.28 -19.01 0.71
N ALA A 120 -10.65 -20.29 0.65
CA ALA A 120 -12.04 -20.76 0.56
C ALA A 120 -12.92 -20.06 -0.51
N GLY A 121 -12.33 -19.52 -1.58
CA GLY A 121 -13.08 -18.76 -2.58
C GLY A 121 -13.60 -17.39 -2.11
N THR A 122 -13.06 -16.86 -1.02
CA THR A 122 -13.50 -15.62 -0.35
C THR A 122 -12.56 -14.45 -0.68
N ASN A 123 -12.93 -13.24 -0.22
CA ASN A 123 -12.06 -12.07 -0.28
C ASN A 123 -11.09 -11.98 0.93
N THR A 124 -10.96 -13.05 1.71
CA THR A 124 -9.99 -13.12 2.82
C THR A 124 -8.60 -13.40 2.26
N LEU A 125 -7.64 -12.55 2.61
CA LEU A 125 -6.25 -12.67 2.13
C LEU A 125 -5.37 -13.48 3.08
N ALA A 126 -5.69 -13.50 4.37
CA ALA A 126 -4.96 -14.25 5.37
C ALA A 126 -5.79 -14.41 6.65
N THR A 127 -5.30 -15.23 7.58
CA THR A 127 -5.83 -15.33 8.94
C THR A 127 -4.72 -15.54 9.95
N SER A 128 -4.82 -14.86 11.09
CA SER A 128 -4.06 -15.09 12.31
C SER A 128 -4.97 -15.73 13.36
N ARG A 129 -4.62 -16.92 13.85
CA ARG A 129 -5.48 -17.72 14.74
C ARG A 129 -4.73 -18.07 16.03
N PRO A 130 -4.99 -17.36 17.14
CA PRO A 130 -4.36 -17.66 18.41
C PRO A 130 -5.02 -18.86 19.09
N PHE A 131 -4.20 -19.69 19.73
CA PHE A 131 -4.63 -20.63 20.75
C PHE A 131 -4.34 -20.03 22.12
N VAL A 132 -5.35 -19.99 22.97
CA VAL A 132 -5.34 -19.17 24.18
C VAL A 132 -5.51 -20.05 25.40
N GLN A 133 -4.64 -19.85 26.39
CA GLN A 133 -4.87 -20.26 27.76
C GLN A 133 -5.64 -19.15 28.47
N LEU A 134 -6.80 -19.48 29.01
CA LEU A 134 -7.57 -18.53 29.81
C LEU A 134 -6.73 -18.05 31.01
N PRO A 135 -6.83 -16.75 31.37
CA PRO A 135 -7.82 -15.80 30.87
C PRO A 135 -7.51 -15.14 29.52
N CYS A 136 -6.24 -15.03 29.09
CA CYS A 136 -5.87 -14.22 27.92
C CYS A 136 -4.47 -14.53 27.34
N THR A 137 -3.81 -15.58 27.80
CA THR A 137 -2.42 -15.85 27.43
C THR A 137 -2.37 -16.61 26.12
N ILE A 138 -1.71 -16.05 25.11
CA ILE A 138 -1.46 -16.75 23.85
C ILE A 138 -0.44 -17.86 24.12
N ILE A 139 -0.78 -19.10 23.73
CA ILE A 139 0.10 -20.27 23.84
C ILE A 139 0.84 -20.49 22.53
N ASN A 140 0.12 -20.37 21.41
CA ASN A 140 0.68 -20.29 20.08
C ASN A 140 -0.29 -19.55 19.14
N ASN A 141 0.18 -19.18 17.95
CA ASN A 141 -0.64 -18.57 16.92
C ASN A 141 -0.32 -19.19 15.56
N THR A 142 -1.34 -19.49 14.76
CA THR A 142 -1.16 -19.91 13.36
C THR A 142 -1.59 -18.79 12.42
N ILE A 143 -0.63 -18.28 11.65
CA ILE A 143 -0.83 -17.38 10.53
C ILE A 143 -0.84 -18.19 9.24
N THR A 144 -1.89 -18.01 8.45
CA THR A 144 -2.00 -18.60 7.11
C THR A 144 -2.23 -17.51 6.08
N LEU A 145 -1.29 -17.37 5.15
CA LEU A 145 -1.28 -16.34 4.11
C LEU A 145 -1.78 -16.92 2.78
N GLY A 146 -2.74 -16.27 2.14
CA GLY A 146 -3.16 -16.62 0.77
C GLY A 146 -2.12 -16.18 -0.25
N ALA A 147 -1.96 -16.92 -1.35
CA ALA A 147 -1.11 -16.51 -2.48
C ALA A 147 -1.89 -15.70 -3.52
N LYS A 148 -3.21 -15.90 -3.62
CA LYS A 148 -4.11 -15.18 -4.51
C LYS A 148 -5.54 -15.12 -3.97
N THR A 149 -6.31 -14.22 -4.58
CA THR A 149 -7.78 -14.27 -4.61
C THR A 149 -8.23 -14.88 -5.93
N LYS A 150 -9.55 -14.99 -6.12
CA LYS A 150 -10.15 -15.37 -7.41
C LYS A 150 -9.64 -14.56 -8.61
N THR A 151 -9.33 -13.28 -8.40
CA THR A 151 -9.06 -12.34 -9.50
C THR A 151 -7.68 -11.71 -9.45
N TYR A 152 -6.90 -11.95 -8.40
CA TYR A 152 -5.65 -11.24 -8.16
C TYR A 152 -4.61 -12.14 -7.49
N VAL A 153 -3.45 -12.29 -8.13
CA VAL A 153 -2.28 -12.98 -7.55
C VAL A 153 -1.46 -11.97 -6.78
N LEU A 154 -1.18 -12.24 -5.52
CA LEU A 154 -0.46 -11.32 -4.63
C LEU A 154 1.01 -11.27 -5.03
N ASN A 155 1.54 -10.06 -5.16
CA ASN A 155 2.98 -9.87 -5.42
C ASN A 155 3.78 -9.83 -4.09
N GLU A 156 5.07 -9.57 -4.19
CA GLU A 156 5.99 -9.52 -3.04
C GLU A 156 5.63 -8.40 -2.04
N VAL A 157 5.21 -7.23 -2.54
CA VAL A 157 4.78 -6.09 -1.70
C VAL A 157 3.48 -6.42 -0.98
N ASP A 158 2.52 -7.02 -1.69
CA ASP A 158 1.25 -7.42 -1.11
C ASP A 158 1.43 -8.44 0.00
N MET A 159 2.25 -9.46 -0.27
CA MET A 159 2.57 -10.49 0.71
C MET A 159 3.23 -9.89 1.95
N GLN A 160 4.13 -8.93 1.79
CA GLN A 160 4.78 -8.29 2.92
C GLN A 160 3.79 -7.47 3.76
N ASN A 161 2.92 -6.66 3.13
CA ASN A 161 1.90 -5.90 3.85
C ASN A 161 0.94 -6.80 4.63
N ILE A 162 0.44 -7.87 3.99
CA ILE A 162 -0.45 -8.83 4.64
C ILE A 162 0.28 -9.51 5.81
N ALA A 163 1.53 -9.93 5.63
CA ALA A 163 2.31 -10.53 6.72
C ALA A 163 2.53 -9.55 7.89
N ILE A 164 2.79 -8.25 7.64
CA ILE A 164 2.90 -7.24 8.70
C ILE A 164 1.57 -7.16 9.47
N HIS A 165 0.43 -7.10 8.77
CA HIS A 165 -0.90 -7.05 9.38
C HIS A 165 -1.17 -8.26 10.28
N GLU A 166 -0.99 -9.48 9.76
CA GLU A 166 -1.28 -10.71 10.52
C GLU A 166 -0.35 -10.91 11.72
N LEU A 167 0.89 -10.43 11.63
CA LEU A 167 1.81 -10.37 12.76
C LEU A 167 1.31 -9.40 13.83
N GLY A 168 0.67 -8.29 13.46
CA GLY A 168 0.00 -7.40 14.41
C GLY A 168 -1.09 -8.12 15.20
N HIS A 169 -1.90 -8.94 14.52
CA HIS A 169 -2.85 -9.83 15.20
C HIS A 169 -2.16 -10.85 16.12
N ALA A 170 -1.04 -11.44 15.69
CA ALA A 170 -0.29 -12.36 16.54
C ALA A 170 0.35 -11.66 17.75
N LEU A 171 0.57 -10.34 17.69
CA LEU A 171 1.00 -9.49 18.79
C LEU A 171 -0.16 -8.93 19.65
N GLY A 172 -1.39 -9.38 19.42
CA GLY A 172 -2.57 -9.04 20.22
C GLY A 172 -3.36 -7.82 19.73
N LEU A 173 -2.99 -7.23 18.60
CA LEU A 173 -3.74 -6.12 18.00
C LEU A 173 -5.00 -6.62 17.27
N GLY A 174 -6.07 -5.83 17.33
CA GLY A 174 -7.23 -5.94 16.46
C GLY A 174 -7.07 -5.06 15.23
N HIS A 175 -8.20 -4.57 14.70
CA HIS A 175 -8.21 -3.72 13.51
C HIS A 175 -8.16 -2.23 13.87
N SER A 176 -7.52 -1.44 13.00
CA SER A 176 -7.59 0.02 13.01
C SER A 176 -8.81 0.50 12.23
N ASP A 177 -9.43 1.60 12.67
CA ASP A 177 -10.49 2.29 11.94
C ASP A 177 -9.98 3.23 10.84
N TYR A 178 -8.66 3.37 10.71
CA TYR A 178 -8.03 4.33 9.80
C TYR A 178 -7.51 3.66 8.53
N ALA A 179 -8.07 4.02 7.38
CA ALA A 179 -7.81 3.38 6.08
C ALA A 179 -6.36 3.42 5.55
N ASN A 180 -5.49 4.23 6.16
CA ASN A 180 -4.07 4.29 5.83
C ASN A 180 -3.18 3.61 6.86
N ASP A 181 -3.74 3.03 7.90
CA ASP A 181 -3.04 2.21 8.88
C ASP A 181 -2.84 0.78 8.34
N ILE A 182 -1.75 0.12 8.72
CA ILE A 182 -1.49 -1.26 8.26
C ILE A 182 -2.47 -2.25 8.89
N MET A 183 -3.00 -1.96 10.09
CA MET A 183 -4.00 -2.77 10.78
C MET A 183 -5.43 -2.49 10.31
N TYR A 184 -5.64 -1.67 9.28
CA TYR A 184 -6.96 -1.50 8.67
C TYR A 184 -7.45 -2.82 8.03
N PRO A 185 -8.72 -3.25 8.23
CA PRO A 185 -9.18 -4.59 7.87
C PRO A 185 -9.29 -4.84 6.36
N GLN A 186 -9.31 -3.79 5.54
CA GLN A 186 -9.40 -3.93 4.09
C GLN A 186 -8.08 -3.58 3.43
N TYR A 187 -7.47 -4.56 2.78
CA TYR A 187 -6.27 -4.34 2.01
C TYR A 187 -6.60 -4.01 0.55
N THR A 188 -6.02 -2.94 0.04
CA THR A 188 -5.99 -2.62 -1.39
C THR A 188 -4.53 -2.58 -1.83
N PRO A 189 -4.11 -3.32 -2.87
CA PRO A 189 -2.76 -3.24 -3.39
C PRO A 189 -2.35 -1.79 -3.74
N LYS A 190 -1.38 -1.24 -2.99
CA LYS A 190 -0.89 0.15 -3.20
C LYS A 190 0.42 0.22 -3.98
N GLY A 191 1.11 -0.92 -4.14
CA GLY A 191 2.41 -0.99 -4.82
C GLY A 191 3.61 -0.59 -3.95
N ASN A 192 3.37 -0.21 -2.68
CA ASN A 192 4.40 0.07 -1.69
C ASN A 192 4.12 -0.65 -0.37
N VAL A 193 5.18 -0.91 0.40
CA VAL A 193 5.03 -1.40 1.78
C VAL A 193 4.46 -0.27 2.64
N ILE A 194 3.48 -0.60 3.48
CA ILE A 194 2.84 0.30 4.43
C ILE A 194 3.62 0.17 5.75
N ALA A 195 4.09 1.30 6.26
CA ALA A 195 4.78 1.35 7.54
C ALA A 195 3.82 1.18 8.72
N LEU A 196 4.33 0.64 9.82
CA LEU A 196 3.64 0.65 11.11
C LEU A 196 3.45 2.10 11.59
N SER A 197 2.28 2.39 12.14
CA SER A 197 1.97 3.67 12.73
C SER A 197 2.34 3.70 14.21
N THR A 198 2.46 4.91 14.78
CA THR A 198 2.58 5.07 16.23
C THR A 198 1.37 4.52 16.98
N LEU A 199 0.19 4.43 16.35
CA LEU A 199 -1.01 3.82 16.92
C LEU A 199 -0.82 2.30 17.10
N ASP A 200 -0.24 1.63 16.11
CA ASP A 200 0.07 0.18 16.18
C ASP A 200 1.00 -0.13 17.36
N LEU A 201 2.11 0.61 17.48
CA LEU A 201 3.10 0.39 18.54
C LEU A 201 2.58 0.82 19.91
N TYR A 202 1.73 1.84 19.96
CA TYR A 202 1.02 2.17 21.20
C TYR A 202 0.04 1.05 21.60
N GLY A 203 -0.66 0.42 20.64
CA GLY A 203 -1.45 -0.78 20.87
C GLY A 203 -0.61 -1.92 21.47
N VAL A 204 0.57 -2.18 20.90
CA VAL A 204 1.52 -3.18 21.44
C VAL A 204 1.96 -2.81 22.86
N SER A 205 2.18 -1.53 23.14
CA SER A 205 2.49 -1.04 24.50
C SER A 205 1.42 -1.41 25.52
N VAL A 206 0.15 -1.32 25.15
CA VAL A 206 -0.98 -1.68 26.01
C VAL A 206 -1.08 -3.21 26.15
N VAL A 207 -0.89 -3.96 25.06
CA VAL A 207 -0.92 -5.44 25.09
C VAL A 207 0.16 -6.00 26.02
N PHE A 208 1.34 -5.39 26.04
CA PHE A 208 2.48 -5.80 26.84
C PHE A 208 2.69 -4.94 28.10
N GLU A 209 1.66 -4.22 28.57
CA GLU A 209 1.75 -3.35 29.75
C GLU A 209 2.17 -4.11 31.03
N TRP A 210 1.98 -5.43 31.08
CA TRP A 210 2.50 -6.26 32.17
C TRP A 210 4.03 -6.18 32.34
N LEU A 211 4.77 -5.79 31.30
CA LEU A 211 6.21 -5.52 31.34
C LEU A 211 6.57 -4.19 32.00
N SER A 212 5.63 -3.25 32.15
CA SER A 212 5.90 -1.94 32.76
C SER A 212 5.95 -1.99 34.30
N HIS A 213 5.63 -3.14 34.90
CA HIS A 213 5.54 -3.33 36.35
C HIS A 213 6.70 -4.18 36.87
N TYR A 214 7.26 -3.84 38.03
CA TYR A 214 8.25 -4.67 38.71
C TYR A 214 7.75 -5.07 40.13
N PRO A 215 7.78 -6.37 40.50
CA PRO A 215 8.10 -7.52 39.65
C PRO A 215 7.07 -7.70 38.51
N TYR A 216 7.48 -8.29 37.39
CA TYR A 216 6.57 -8.55 36.27
C TYR A 216 5.38 -9.38 36.76
N ILE A 217 4.18 -8.98 36.36
CA ILE A 217 2.95 -9.72 36.65
C ILE A 217 2.47 -10.32 35.32
N PRO A 218 3.06 -11.45 34.87
CA PRO A 218 2.64 -12.08 33.63
C PRO A 218 1.17 -12.46 33.69
N ASN A 219 0.49 -12.44 32.54
CA ASN A 219 -0.94 -12.75 32.38
C ASN A 219 -1.91 -11.69 32.93
N ILE A 220 -1.49 -10.43 33.10
CA ILE A 220 -2.45 -9.32 33.17
C ILE A 220 -3.06 -9.16 31.77
N CYS A 221 -4.37 -9.40 31.69
CA CYS A 221 -5.08 -9.23 30.43
C CYS A 221 -5.18 -7.75 30.06
N PRO A 222 -4.99 -7.40 28.77
CA PRO A 222 -5.29 -6.07 28.29
C PRO A 222 -6.76 -5.74 28.62
N SER A 223 -6.97 -4.69 29.43
CA SER A 223 -8.30 -4.33 29.96
C SER A 223 -9.16 -3.55 28.97
N LYS A 224 -8.52 -2.98 27.94
CA LYS A 224 -9.18 -2.18 26.90
C LYS A 224 -9.40 -3.04 25.67
N SER A 225 -10.59 -2.93 25.07
CA SER A 225 -10.93 -3.56 23.80
C SER A 225 -10.60 -2.69 22.59
N SER A 226 -10.39 -1.39 22.79
CA SER A 226 -10.02 -0.42 21.74
C SER A 226 -9.32 0.78 22.36
N ILE A 227 -8.36 1.36 21.64
CA ILE A 227 -7.50 2.46 22.09
C ILE A 227 -7.27 3.49 21.00
N SER A 228 -7.12 4.75 21.40
CA SER A 228 -6.61 5.84 20.57
C SER A 228 -5.31 6.37 21.17
N LEU A 229 -4.51 7.05 20.36
CA LEU A 229 -3.27 7.68 20.83
C LEU A 229 -3.56 8.70 21.93
N PRO A 230 -2.74 8.75 23.00
CA PRO A 230 -2.84 9.82 23.98
C PRO A 230 -2.39 11.14 23.36
N PHE A 231 -2.87 12.27 23.90
CA PHE A 231 -2.63 13.61 23.34
C PHE A 231 -1.14 14.01 23.19
N TYR A 232 -0.23 13.35 23.90
CA TYR A 232 1.21 13.59 23.86
C TYR A 232 1.96 12.70 22.85
N VAL A 233 1.30 11.73 22.20
CA VAL A 233 1.88 10.95 21.10
C VAL A 233 1.21 11.39 19.81
N GLN A 234 2.00 11.93 18.89
CA GLN A 234 1.50 12.30 17.57
C GLN A 234 1.33 11.06 16.69
N TYR A 235 0.24 11.01 15.92
CA TYR A 235 0.07 9.99 14.89
C TYR A 235 1.13 10.18 13.80
N GLY A 236 1.89 9.12 13.52
CA GLY A 236 2.88 9.12 12.45
C GLY A 236 3.26 7.71 12.05
N TYR A 237 4.02 7.58 10.97
CA TYR A 237 4.54 6.30 10.50
C TYR A 237 6.00 6.15 10.90
N LEU A 238 6.37 4.95 11.36
CA LEU A 238 7.73 4.64 11.71
C LEU A 238 8.55 4.33 10.45
N PRO A 239 9.85 4.66 10.43
CA PRO A 239 10.69 4.40 9.27
C PRO A 239 10.84 2.88 9.04
N ILE A 240 10.79 2.47 7.77
CA ILE A 240 11.15 1.11 7.33
C ILE A 240 12.61 1.12 6.91
N SER A 241 13.42 0.21 7.43
CA SER A 241 14.81 0.02 7.01
C SER A 241 14.88 -0.34 5.53
N TYR A 242 15.91 0.12 4.82
CA TYR A 242 16.04 -0.13 3.38
C TYR A 242 16.12 -1.63 3.05
N GLU A 243 16.78 -2.41 3.91
CA GLU A 243 16.93 -3.86 3.81
C GLU A 243 15.59 -4.60 3.98
N ASP A 244 14.61 -3.96 4.62
CA ASP A 244 13.28 -4.49 4.84
C ASP A 244 12.30 -4.11 3.72
N LEU A 245 12.74 -3.41 2.67
CA LEU A 245 11.93 -3.19 1.48
C LEU A 245 12.12 -4.34 0.48
N PRO A 246 11.06 -4.73 -0.26
CA PRO A 246 11.20 -5.60 -1.42
C PRO A 246 12.21 -5.02 -2.41
N PRO A 247 12.96 -5.87 -3.14
CA PRO A 247 13.86 -5.41 -4.18
C PRO A 247 13.11 -4.49 -5.14
N GLN A 248 13.66 -3.29 -5.36
CA GLN A 248 13.17 -2.39 -6.39
C GLN A 248 13.46 -3.03 -7.75
N THR A 249 12.50 -3.80 -8.27
CA THR A 249 12.60 -4.29 -9.64
C THR A 249 12.34 -3.11 -10.57
N PRO A 250 13.26 -2.75 -11.49
CA PRO A 250 12.87 -1.90 -12.60
C PRO A 250 11.69 -2.60 -13.30
N PRO A 251 10.68 -1.86 -13.77
CA PRO A 251 9.50 -2.48 -14.38
C PRO A 251 9.98 -3.42 -15.48
N SER A 252 9.75 -4.72 -15.28
CA SER A 252 9.93 -5.69 -16.35
C SER A 252 9.03 -5.31 -17.51
N TYR A 253 9.44 -5.61 -18.74
CA TYR A 253 8.60 -5.43 -19.93
C TYR A 253 7.21 -6.11 -19.76
N LYS A 254 7.12 -7.16 -18.93
CA LYS A 254 5.88 -7.84 -18.58
C LYS A 254 4.98 -6.99 -17.67
N THR A 255 5.53 -6.32 -16.66
CA THR A 255 4.76 -5.38 -15.81
C THR A 255 4.30 -4.14 -16.58
N LEU A 256 5.10 -3.65 -17.53
CA LEU A 256 4.66 -2.57 -18.42
C LEU A 256 3.53 -3.05 -19.32
N LEU A 257 3.63 -4.27 -19.86
CA LEU A 257 2.59 -4.87 -20.69
C LEU A 257 1.30 -5.11 -19.91
N ASP A 258 1.37 -5.66 -18.69
CA ASP A 258 0.22 -5.89 -17.81
C ASP A 258 -0.43 -4.57 -17.39
N PHE A 259 0.36 -3.52 -17.12
CA PHE A 259 -0.14 -2.17 -16.88
C PHE A 259 -0.83 -1.58 -18.12
N ILE A 260 -0.23 -1.71 -19.31
CA ILE A 260 -0.83 -1.27 -20.58
C ILE A 260 -2.12 -2.03 -20.87
N LEU A 261 -2.13 -3.36 -20.69
CA LEU A 261 -3.32 -4.20 -20.86
C LEU A 261 -4.40 -3.84 -19.83
N GLY A 262 -4.01 -3.53 -18.59
CA GLY A 262 -4.89 -3.02 -17.55
C GLY A 262 -5.51 -1.67 -17.92
N LEU A 263 -4.74 -0.74 -18.49
CA LEU A 263 -5.26 0.54 -18.98
C LEU A 263 -6.30 0.36 -20.10
N ILE A 264 -6.10 -0.63 -20.98
CA ILE A 264 -7.03 -0.94 -22.08
C ILE A 264 -8.32 -1.61 -21.56
N SER A 265 -8.31 -2.20 -20.36
CA SER A 265 -9.52 -2.78 -19.75
C SER A 265 -10.55 -1.73 -19.28
N PHE A 266 -10.18 -0.45 -19.23
CA PHE A 266 -11.10 0.64 -18.89
C PHE A 266 -11.76 1.21 -20.16
N PRO A 267 -13.11 1.20 -20.27
CA PRO A 267 -13.81 1.62 -21.48
C PRO A 267 -13.55 3.11 -21.84
N TYR A 268 -13.30 3.97 -20.86
CA TYR A 268 -13.00 5.38 -21.08
C TYR A 268 -11.63 5.61 -21.74
N VAL A 269 -10.64 4.76 -21.48
CA VAL A 269 -9.30 4.85 -22.09
C VAL A 269 -9.36 4.48 -23.56
N ILE A 270 -10.17 3.46 -23.92
CA ILE A 270 -10.44 3.08 -25.31
C ILE A 270 -11.09 4.24 -26.07
N ILE A 271 -12.08 4.90 -25.47
CA ILE A 271 -12.75 6.07 -26.07
C ILE A 271 -11.76 7.21 -26.32
N LEU A 272 -10.87 7.50 -25.35
CA LEU A 272 -9.88 8.55 -25.48
C LEU A 272 -8.87 8.25 -26.62
N LEU A 273 -8.42 6.99 -26.74
CA LEU A 273 -7.55 6.55 -27.83
C LEU A 273 -8.22 6.62 -29.20
N LEU A 274 -9.52 6.31 -29.30
CA LEU A 274 -10.29 6.45 -30.53
C LEU A 274 -10.43 7.93 -30.93
N LEU A 275 -10.70 8.83 -29.98
CA LEU A 275 -10.75 10.26 -30.26
C LEU A 275 -9.41 10.81 -30.73
N LEU A 276 -8.30 10.38 -30.10
CA LEU A 276 -6.95 10.79 -30.49
C LEU A 276 -6.61 10.33 -31.91
N THR A 277 -6.93 9.08 -32.27
CA THR A 277 -6.68 8.54 -33.61
C THR A 277 -7.51 9.23 -34.67
N ILE A 278 -8.80 9.51 -34.40
CA ILE A 278 -9.65 10.30 -35.30
C ILE A 278 -9.07 11.71 -35.50
N SER A 279 -8.62 12.37 -34.42
CA SER A 279 -8.00 13.69 -34.51
C SER A 279 -6.73 13.69 -35.37
N LEU A 280 -5.88 12.66 -35.24
CA LEU A 280 -4.65 12.51 -36.04
C LEU A 280 -4.96 12.24 -37.51
N ILE A 281 -6.00 11.46 -37.82
CA ILE A 281 -6.46 11.22 -39.19
C ILE A 281 -7.01 12.51 -39.81
N ILE A 282 -7.80 13.29 -39.07
CA ILE A 282 -8.30 14.58 -39.55
C ILE A 282 -7.12 15.51 -39.83
N LEU A 283 -6.16 15.58 -38.91
CA LEU A 283 -4.97 16.41 -39.08
C LEU A 283 -4.15 16.00 -40.30
N SER A 284 -3.94 14.71 -40.52
CA SER A 284 -3.19 14.21 -41.68
C SER A 284 -3.91 14.49 -42.99
N VAL A 285 -5.23 14.37 -43.05
CA VAL A 285 -6.05 14.75 -44.22
C VAL A 285 -5.99 16.25 -44.48
N VAL A 286 -6.04 17.08 -43.43
CA VAL A 286 -5.92 18.54 -43.56
C VAL A 286 -4.54 18.93 -44.08
N ILE A 287 -3.47 18.33 -43.54
CA ILE A 287 -2.10 18.56 -44.00
C ILE A 287 -1.93 18.11 -45.45
N TRP A 288 -2.42 16.91 -45.79
CA TRP A 288 -2.37 16.37 -47.16
C TRP A 288 -3.10 17.27 -48.15
N ARG A 289 -4.31 17.75 -47.81
CA ARG A 289 -5.04 18.71 -48.65
C ARG A 289 -4.29 20.03 -48.80
N ALA A 290 -3.72 20.57 -47.72
CA ALA A 290 -2.95 21.81 -47.75
C ALA A 290 -1.70 21.71 -48.63
N MET A 291 -1.04 20.54 -48.64
CA MET A 291 0.10 20.27 -49.52
C MET A 291 -0.32 20.20 -50.99
N ASN A 292 -1.39 19.48 -51.33
CA ASN A 292 -1.86 19.33 -52.71
C ASN A 292 -2.47 20.63 -53.30
N THR A 293 -3.01 21.53 -52.46
CA THR A 293 -3.47 22.86 -52.94
C THR A 293 -2.33 23.82 -53.26
N LYS A 294 -1.10 23.57 -52.81
CA LYS A 294 0.06 24.42 -53.17
C LYS A 294 0.60 24.09 -54.55
N GLU A 295 0.66 22.82 -54.93
CA GLU A 295 1.15 22.38 -56.26
C GLU A 295 0.27 22.89 -57.41
N THR A 296 -1.04 23.03 -57.20
CA THR A 296 -1.96 23.55 -58.22
C THR A 296 -1.89 25.06 -58.41
N SER A 297 -1.23 25.81 -57.52
CA SER A 297 -1.06 27.27 -57.64
C SER A 297 0.26 27.70 -58.31
N GLU A 298 1.23 26.79 -58.43
CA GLU A 298 2.53 27.07 -59.05
C GLU A 298 2.53 26.81 -60.57
N ASP A 299 1.67 25.92 -61.08
CA ASP A 299 1.61 25.57 -62.52
C ASP A 299 0.91 26.66 -63.37
N ASP A 300 0.07 27.51 -62.77
CA ASP A 300 -0.66 28.58 -63.49
C ASP A 300 0.16 29.89 -63.69
N THR A 301 1.45 29.92 -63.31
CA THR A 301 2.30 31.14 -63.44
C THR A 301 3.39 31.09 -64.51
N LEU A 302 3.44 30.05 -65.35
CA LEU A 302 4.44 29.91 -66.42
C LEU A 302 3.86 29.88 -67.83
N VAL A 303 2.84 30.70 -68.13
CA VAL A 303 2.52 31.06 -69.52
C VAL A 303 2.18 32.54 -69.58
N LEU A 304 3.16 33.38 -69.94
CA LEU A 304 3.04 34.54 -70.83
C LEU A 304 4.31 35.41 -70.71
N GLY A 305 5.14 35.41 -71.75
CA GLY A 305 6.27 36.32 -71.86
C GLY A 305 7.17 36.04 -73.06
N GLU A 306 6.62 36.20 -74.28
CA GLU A 306 7.41 36.35 -75.51
C GLU A 306 7.60 37.85 -75.88
N PRO A 307 8.51 38.19 -76.81
CA PRO A 307 9.51 39.25 -76.62
C PRO A 307 9.20 40.56 -77.35
N LYS A 308 9.75 41.67 -76.84
CA LYS A 308 10.21 42.84 -77.60
C LYS A 308 11.38 43.51 -76.89
#